data_AF-A0A0M4CZA3-F1
#
_entry.id   AF-A0A0M4CZA3-F1
#
_cell.length_a   1.000
_cell.length_b   1.000
_cell.length_c   1.000
_cell.angle_alpha   90.00
_cell.angle_beta   90.00
_cell.angle_gamma   90.00
#
_symmetry.space_group_name_H-M   'P 1'
#
loop_
_entity.id
_entity.type
_entity.pdbx_description
1 polymer ?
#
loop_
_entity_poly.entity_id
_entity_poly.type
_entity_poly.pdbx_seq_one_letter_code
_entity_poly.pdbx_strand_id
1 'polypeptide(L)'
;MEDEAVWIVKKVVGIHGYDKVAETLGVSTRSVRRWEAGETGVSRSEFLVLEQMALQFFGKHKQHSDFTFIDLFAGIGGLRMAFEGHGGECIFTSEWDEYCQKTYLANFCVDHELAGDINVIVDDVRKHIPVAPDLLVAGFPCQPFSIAGVSKKNALGRPHGFACKEQGNLFFHVASFLDELRPPAFLLENVKNLERHDKGNTFRVIMDTLTKDLGYKVDYKVIDAKGFVPQHRERIFIVGFDGDTGFNWDDFRHPGPKAKTLKDILEPESKVDMKYILSDKLWLYLQNYAAKHKAAGNGFGFGLVGRNDTARTLSARYYKDGSEILIDRGKGKNPRRLTPRECARLMGFPDSFVIPVSDTRAYKQFGNSVVSPVVNEVARIMAPHILALKRDRIDKYEVVLCSTGNPDYGQTTPQSPYSRRWVTSPEEAVDICRKYIEHWNLGSGNWCGESGKVMQYGALVAMISYNGRILPVETPTLGANG
;
A
#
# COMPACT_ATOMS: atom_id res chain seq x y z
N MET A 1 18.44 19.40 1.14
CA MET A 1 18.77 18.34 2.10
C MET A 1 18.62 18.95 3.47
N GLU A 2 17.61 18.55 4.25
CA GLU A 2 17.56 18.89 5.68
C GLU A 2 18.87 18.43 6.34
N ASP A 3 19.42 19.23 7.25
CA ASP A 3 20.58 18.85 8.07
C ASP A 3 20.26 17.53 8.78
N GLU A 4 21.10 16.52 8.58
CA GLU A 4 20.94 15.15 9.11
C GLU A 4 20.65 15.15 10.62
N ALA A 5 21.23 16.11 11.34
CA ALA A 5 20.98 16.33 12.76
C ALA A 5 19.54 16.80 13.06
N VAL A 6 18.97 17.66 12.23
CA VAL A 6 17.58 18.13 12.37
C VAL A 6 16.62 16.97 12.09
N TRP A 7 16.93 16.15 11.09
CA TRP A 7 16.14 14.98 10.76
C TRP A 7 16.10 13.98 11.92
N ILE A 8 17.25 13.62 12.50
CA ILE A 8 17.29 12.60 13.55
C ILE A 8 16.61 13.09 14.83
N VAL A 9 16.74 14.38 15.17
CA VAL A 9 16.02 14.98 16.30
C VAL A 9 14.51 14.87 16.09
N LYS A 10 13.99 15.23 14.91
CA LYS A 10 12.56 15.09 14.58
C LYS A 10 12.08 13.65 14.74
N LYS A 11 12.88 12.66 14.31
CA LYS A 11 12.55 11.23 14.46
C LYS A 11 12.46 10.82 15.92
N VAL A 12 13.52 11.05 16.68
CA VAL A 12 13.61 10.57 18.06
C VAL A 12 12.60 11.29 18.95
N VAL A 13 12.37 12.59 18.74
CA VAL A 13 11.30 13.36 19.40
C VAL A 13 9.93 12.83 19.02
N GLY A 14 9.71 12.49 17.76
CA GLY A 14 8.45 11.87 17.31
C GLY A 14 8.16 10.56 18.04
N ILE A 15 9.18 9.74 18.24
CA ILE A 15 9.08 8.41 18.88
C ILE A 15 8.93 8.51 20.40
N HIS A 16 9.79 9.30 21.06
CA HIS A 16 9.95 9.28 22.52
C HIS A 16 9.35 10.51 23.21
N GLY A 17 9.04 11.58 22.47
CA GLY A 17 8.61 12.87 23.01
C GLY A 17 9.76 13.73 23.53
N TYR A 18 9.58 15.06 23.54
CA TYR A 18 10.62 16.01 23.95
C TYR A 18 11.17 15.74 25.34
N ASP A 19 10.31 15.40 26.31
CA ASP A 19 10.71 15.22 27.70
C ASP A 19 11.67 14.02 27.84
N LYS A 20 11.37 12.91 27.17
CA LYS A 20 12.21 11.71 27.22
C LYS A 20 13.54 11.90 26.50
N VAL A 21 13.52 12.61 25.37
CA VAL A 21 14.74 12.95 24.62
C VAL A 21 15.63 13.87 25.45
N ALA A 22 15.05 14.90 26.04
CA ALA A 22 15.75 15.85 26.92
C ALA A 22 16.35 15.14 28.14
N GLU A 23 15.59 14.28 28.82
CA GLU A 23 16.05 13.46 29.94
C GLU A 23 17.22 12.56 29.54
N THR A 24 17.10 11.84 28.42
CA THR A 24 18.12 10.87 27.96
C THR A 24 19.43 11.55 27.56
N LEU A 25 19.34 12.76 26.98
CA LEU A 25 20.51 13.55 26.56
C LEU A 25 21.06 14.45 27.68
N GLY A 26 20.39 14.55 28.83
CA GLY A 26 20.78 15.47 29.90
C GLY A 26 20.68 16.96 29.51
N VAL A 27 19.76 17.32 28.61
CA VAL A 27 19.57 18.68 28.10
C VAL A 27 18.17 19.22 28.41
N SER A 28 17.93 20.51 28.11
CA SER A 28 16.59 21.09 28.24
C SER A 28 15.69 20.75 27.04
N THR A 29 14.38 20.61 27.27
CA THR A 29 13.39 20.46 26.18
C THR A 29 13.40 21.64 25.20
N ARG A 30 13.79 22.83 25.67
CA ARG A 30 14.01 24.00 24.82
C ARG A 30 15.16 23.78 23.84
N SER A 31 16.27 23.18 24.27
CA SER A 31 17.40 22.84 23.40
C SER A 31 16.97 21.89 22.29
N VAL A 32 16.21 20.83 22.65
CA VAL A 32 15.69 19.85 21.69
C VAL A 32 14.77 20.51 20.65
N ARG A 33 13.87 21.41 21.06
CA ARG A 33 13.01 22.17 20.14
C ARG A 33 13.80 23.06 19.18
N ARG A 34 14.90 23.67 19.64
CA ARG A 34 15.76 24.51 18.81
C ARG A 34 16.58 23.69 17.81
N TRP A 35 17.02 22.50 18.20
CA TRP A 35 17.62 21.53 17.27
C TRP A 35 16.62 21.07 16.21
N GLU A 36 15.39 20.74 16.62
CA GLU A 36 14.32 20.34 15.69
C GLU A 36 13.94 21.46 14.70
N ALA A 37 14.00 22.72 15.15
CA ALA A 37 13.78 23.90 14.34
C ALA A 37 15.00 24.30 13.47
N GLY A 38 16.13 23.61 13.61
CA GLY A 38 17.38 23.94 12.92
C GLY A 38 18.03 25.25 13.37
N GLU A 39 17.62 25.80 14.51
CA GLU A 39 18.17 27.05 15.05
C GLU A 39 19.55 26.87 15.70
N THR A 40 19.84 25.65 16.16
CA THR A 40 21.10 25.28 16.80
C THR A 40 21.52 23.89 16.33
N GLY A 41 22.82 23.63 16.25
CA GLY A 41 23.36 22.32 15.90
C GLY A 41 23.34 21.35 17.08
N VAL A 42 23.40 20.06 16.75
CA VAL A 42 23.54 18.94 17.70
C VAL A 42 25.02 18.56 17.77
N SER A 43 25.58 18.37 18.97
CA SER A 43 26.96 17.88 19.10
C SER A 43 27.08 16.42 18.65
N ARG A 44 28.29 15.97 18.33
CA ARG A 44 28.53 14.59 17.89
C ARG A 44 28.09 13.54 18.92
N SER A 45 28.29 13.80 20.22
CA SER A 45 27.85 12.91 21.29
C SER A 45 26.33 12.86 21.42
N GLU A 46 25.64 13.99 21.29
CA GLU A 46 24.18 14.04 21.32
C GLU A 46 23.58 13.36 20.09
N PHE A 47 24.21 13.55 18.93
CA PHE A 47 23.84 12.88 17.68
C PHE A 47 23.94 11.37 17.81
N LEU A 48 25.05 10.83 18.35
CA LEU A 48 25.22 9.38 18.56
C LEU A 48 24.16 8.79 19.52
N VAL A 49 23.76 9.54 20.55
CA VAL A 49 22.69 9.09 21.47
C VAL A 49 21.34 9.13 20.77
N LEU A 50 21.03 10.19 20.01
CA LEU A 50 19.82 10.26 19.18
C LEU A 50 19.79 9.13 18.15
N GLU A 51 20.92 8.83 17.52
CA GLU A 51 21.08 7.71 16.61
C GLU A 51 20.85 6.39 17.33
N GLN A 52 21.40 6.20 18.53
CA GLN A 52 21.16 5.00 19.32
C GLN A 52 19.70 4.87 19.75
N MET A 53 19.03 5.96 20.11
CA MET A 53 17.60 5.96 20.44
C MET A 53 16.76 5.60 19.21
N ALA A 54 17.08 6.18 18.05
CA ALA A 54 16.47 5.82 16.78
C ALA A 54 16.72 4.34 16.46
N LEU A 55 17.95 3.84 16.61
CA LEU A 55 18.32 2.43 16.41
C LEU A 55 17.69 1.49 17.44
N GLN A 56 17.38 1.92 18.66
CA GLN A 56 16.63 1.06 19.59
C GLN A 56 15.17 0.87 19.14
N PHE A 57 14.62 1.87 18.44
CA PHE A 57 13.30 1.79 17.85
C PHE A 57 13.32 1.05 16.51
N PHE A 58 14.24 1.40 15.59
CA PHE A 58 14.33 0.85 14.24
C PHE A 58 15.21 -0.40 14.12
N GLY A 59 16.24 -0.55 14.96
CA GLY A 59 17.18 -1.68 14.96
C GLY A 59 16.62 -2.99 15.52
N LYS A 60 15.39 -2.97 16.05
CA LYS A 60 14.61 -4.21 16.24
C LYS A 60 14.02 -4.78 14.94
N HIS A 61 14.08 -4.03 13.82
CA HIS A 61 13.41 -4.39 12.56
C HIS A 61 14.30 -5.06 11.50
N LYS A 62 15.62 -5.17 11.67
CA LYS A 62 16.40 -6.17 10.91
C LYS A 62 16.23 -7.55 11.56
N GLN A 63 14.98 -8.02 11.64
CA GLN A 63 14.73 -9.44 11.78
C GLN A 63 15.07 -10.11 10.45
N HIS A 64 15.45 -11.39 10.51
CA HIS A 64 15.51 -12.22 9.31
C HIS A 64 14.14 -12.15 8.62
N SER A 65 14.09 -11.62 7.40
CA SER A 65 12.86 -11.53 6.63
C SER A 65 12.53 -12.89 6.03
N ASP A 66 11.28 -13.32 6.17
CA ASP A 66 10.81 -14.58 5.60
C ASP A 66 10.44 -14.39 4.11
N PHE A 67 9.94 -13.21 3.75
CA PHE A 67 9.60 -12.81 2.39
C PHE A 67 9.78 -11.31 2.15
N THR A 68 9.90 -10.91 0.89
CA THR A 68 9.99 -9.49 0.48
C THR A 68 8.69 -9.02 -0.14
N PHE A 69 8.39 -7.72 -0.05
CA PHE A 69 7.22 -7.15 -0.69
C PHE A 69 7.43 -5.71 -1.16
N ILE A 70 6.56 -5.25 -2.06
CA ILE A 70 6.50 -3.84 -2.46
C ILE A 70 5.14 -3.24 -2.12
N ASP A 71 5.12 -1.94 -1.81
CA ASP A 71 3.93 -1.21 -1.36
C ASP A 71 3.60 -0.05 -2.31
N LEU A 72 2.59 -0.25 -3.17
CA LEU A 72 2.14 0.74 -4.15
C LEU A 72 0.93 1.52 -3.63
N PHE A 73 0.92 2.84 -3.83
CA PHE A 73 -0.08 3.75 -3.25
C PHE A 73 -0.12 3.63 -1.72
N ALA A 74 1.07 3.61 -1.12
CA ALA A 74 1.28 3.17 0.26
C ALA A 74 0.58 4.04 1.32
N GLY A 75 0.25 5.29 0.98
CA GLY A 75 -0.30 6.27 1.91
C GLY A 75 0.60 6.43 3.12
N ILE A 76 0.09 6.07 4.30
CA ILE A 76 0.82 6.12 5.56
C ILE A 76 1.24 4.71 6.06
N GLY A 77 1.31 3.73 5.17
CA GLY A 77 1.89 2.39 5.43
C GLY A 77 0.95 1.43 6.16
N GLY A 78 -0.36 1.57 5.98
CA GLY A 78 -1.34 0.67 6.61
C GLY A 78 -1.25 -0.77 6.10
N LEU A 79 -0.92 -0.97 4.82
CA LEU A 79 -0.66 -2.30 4.25
C LEU A 79 0.71 -2.84 4.68
N ARG A 80 1.77 -2.03 4.55
CA ARG A 80 3.12 -2.36 5.04
C ARG A 80 3.15 -2.88 6.47
N MET A 81 2.54 -2.16 7.40
CA MET A 81 2.55 -2.51 8.83
C MET A 81 2.01 -3.93 9.08
N ALA A 82 1.02 -4.37 8.30
CA ALA A 82 0.48 -5.72 8.43
C ALA A 82 1.49 -6.78 7.98
N PHE A 83 2.10 -6.63 6.81
CA PHE A 83 3.02 -7.63 6.27
C PHE A 83 4.37 -7.65 6.99
N GLU A 84 4.88 -6.50 7.47
CA GLU A 84 6.05 -6.49 8.37
C GLU A 84 5.77 -7.25 9.67
N GLY A 85 4.55 -7.15 10.21
CA GLY A 85 4.12 -7.92 11.38
C GLY A 85 4.07 -9.44 11.16
N HIS A 86 4.19 -9.89 9.91
CA HIS A 86 4.15 -11.28 9.51
C HIS A 86 5.44 -11.76 8.82
N GLY A 87 6.56 -11.08 9.04
CA GLY A 87 7.89 -11.50 8.54
C GLY A 87 8.24 -10.97 7.14
N GLY A 88 7.44 -10.02 6.63
CA GLY A 88 7.70 -9.35 5.36
C GLY A 88 8.72 -8.20 5.47
N GLU A 89 9.59 -8.06 4.48
CA GLU A 89 10.46 -6.90 4.31
C GLU A 89 10.00 -6.06 3.11
N CYS A 90 9.71 -4.79 3.35
CA CYS A 90 9.34 -3.87 2.27
C CYS A 90 10.61 -3.47 1.50
N ILE A 91 10.70 -3.79 0.21
CA ILE A 91 11.89 -3.50 -0.62
C ILE A 91 11.66 -2.40 -1.66
N PHE A 92 10.43 -1.91 -1.79
CA PHE A 92 10.08 -0.76 -2.62
C PHE A 92 8.78 -0.11 -2.14
N THR A 93 8.67 1.21 -2.25
CA THR A 93 7.42 1.92 -1.93
C THR A 93 7.13 3.01 -2.96
N SER A 94 5.88 3.12 -3.40
CA SER A 94 5.40 4.26 -4.20
C SER A 94 4.28 5.00 -3.46
N GLU A 95 4.49 6.27 -3.17
CA GLU A 95 3.48 7.18 -2.61
C GLU A 95 3.70 8.59 -3.13
N TRP A 96 2.70 9.16 -3.81
CA TRP A 96 2.83 10.46 -4.47
C TRP A 96 2.60 11.68 -3.56
N ASP A 97 1.84 11.57 -2.46
CA ASP A 97 1.55 12.69 -1.56
C ASP A 97 2.70 12.89 -0.57
N GLU A 98 3.41 14.00 -0.69
CA GLU A 98 4.56 14.35 0.16
C GLU A 98 4.23 14.37 1.67
N TYR A 99 3.00 14.69 2.06
CA TYR A 99 2.59 14.66 3.47
C TYR A 99 2.37 13.22 3.96
N CYS A 100 1.83 12.35 3.09
CA CYS A 100 1.79 10.90 3.34
C CYS A 100 3.21 10.36 3.50
N GLN A 101 4.12 10.65 2.56
CA GLN A 101 5.54 10.27 2.66
C GLN A 101 6.17 10.73 3.98
N LYS A 102 5.95 11.99 4.39
CA LYS A 102 6.45 12.51 5.68
C LYS A 102 5.97 11.68 6.87
N THR A 103 4.70 11.29 6.86
CA THR A 103 4.09 10.49 7.93
C THR A 103 4.59 9.06 7.88
N TYR A 104 4.70 8.48 6.69
CA TYR A 104 5.27 7.17 6.45
C TYR A 104 6.70 7.07 7.00
N LEU A 105 7.59 7.97 6.56
CA LEU A 105 8.98 8.01 7.02
C LEU A 105 9.08 8.18 8.53
N ALA A 106 8.15 8.88 9.17
CA ALA A 106 8.15 9.06 10.63
C ALA A 106 7.83 7.78 11.42
N ASN A 107 7.27 6.77 10.76
CA ASN A 107 6.80 5.54 11.40
C ASN A 107 7.54 4.28 10.93
N PHE A 108 8.23 4.33 9.78
CA PHE A 108 8.94 3.19 9.22
C PHE A 108 10.41 3.51 8.97
N CYS A 109 11.27 2.52 9.21
CA CYS A 109 12.64 2.55 8.69
C CYS A 109 12.58 2.27 7.19
N VAL A 110 13.11 3.17 6.36
CA VAL A 110 13.10 3.02 4.91
C VAL A 110 14.54 3.00 4.44
N ASP A 111 15.03 1.82 4.12
CA ASP A 111 16.36 1.56 3.54
C ASP A 111 16.29 1.22 2.05
N HIS A 112 15.12 1.41 1.44
CA HIS A 112 14.82 1.22 0.03
C HIS A 112 14.28 2.49 -0.63
N GLU A 113 14.02 2.43 -1.95
CA GLU A 113 13.47 3.57 -2.69
C GLU A 113 12.02 3.89 -2.28
N LEU A 114 11.80 5.12 -1.79
CA LEU A 114 10.47 5.72 -1.66
C LEU A 114 10.18 6.55 -2.91
N ALA A 115 9.65 5.90 -3.93
CA ALA A 115 9.25 6.53 -5.18
C ALA A 115 8.01 7.41 -4.99
N GLY A 116 7.94 8.49 -5.77
CA GLY A 116 6.80 9.39 -5.82
C GLY A 116 5.67 8.85 -6.70
N ASP A 117 5.34 9.63 -7.73
CA ASP A 117 4.27 9.30 -8.67
C ASP A 117 4.58 8.02 -9.47
N ILE A 118 3.70 7.02 -9.40
CA ILE A 118 3.84 5.75 -10.13
C ILE A 118 3.91 5.95 -11.66
N ASN A 119 3.35 7.04 -12.18
CA ASN A 119 3.36 7.34 -13.62
C ASN A 119 4.78 7.53 -14.18
N VAL A 120 5.77 7.89 -13.35
CA VAL A 120 7.15 8.13 -13.83
C VAL A 120 8.04 6.89 -13.76
N ILE A 121 7.56 5.83 -13.12
CA ILE A 121 8.32 4.59 -12.88
C ILE A 121 7.74 3.38 -13.63
N VAL A 122 6.48 3.46 -14.07
CA VAL A 122 5.76 2.33 -14.68
C VAL A 122 6.37 1.83 -15.99
N ASP A 123 7.05 2.71 -16.74
CA ASP A 123 7.69 2.34 -18.00
C ASP A 123 9.07 1.65 -17.79
N ASP A 124 9.67 1.78 -16.60
CA ASP A 124 11.02 1.29 -16.28
C ASP A 124 11.06 0.51 -14.94
N VAL A 125 10.03 -0.29 -14.65
CA VAL A 125 9.85 -0.94 -13.33
C VAL A 125 11.09 -1.69 -12.84
N ARG A 126 11.78 -2.44 -13.71
CA ARG A 126 12.99 -3.22 -13.36
C ARG A 126 14.21 -2.38 -13.01
N LYS A 127 14.27 -1.13 -13.46
CA LYS A 127 15.33 -0.19 -13.08
C LYS A 127 15.21 0.20 -11.60
N HIS A 128 13.98 0.37 -11.13
CA HIS A 128 13.66 0.73 -9.75
C HIS A 128 13.58 -0.50 -8.83
N ILE A 129 13.16 -1.64 -9.38
CA ILE A 129 12.94 -2.89 -8.65
C ILE A 129 13.68 -4.02 -9.39
N PRO A 130 15.01 -4.13 -9.21
CA PRO A 130 15.82 -5.11 -9.95
C PRO A 130 15.49 -6.56 -9.57
N VAL A 131 15.18 -6.79 -8.29
CA VAL A 131 14.84 -8.11 -7.76
C VAL A 131 13.32 -8.19 -7.59
N ALA A 132 12.71 -9.26 -8.12
CA ALA A 132 11.27 -9.44 -7.98
C ALA A 132 10.89 -9.67 -6.50
N PRO A 133 9.83 -9.02 -5.99
CA PRO A 133 9.35 -9.26 -4.65
C PRO A 133 8.56 -10.58 -4.56
N ASP A 134 8.46 -11.13 -3.35
CA ASP A 134 7.57 -12.27 -3.07
C ASP A 134 6.08 -11.87 -3.06
N LEU A 135 5.79 -10.58 -2.78
CA LEU A 135 4.44 -10.03 -2.68
C LEU A 135 4.36 -8.60 -3.24
N LEU A 136 3.28 -8.29 -3.96
CA LEU A 136 2.89 -6.90 -4.28
C LEU A 136 1.64 -6.51 -3.50
N VAL A 137 1.68 -5.40 -2.77
CA VAL A 137 0.48 -4.82 -2.14
C VAL A 137 0.14 -3.48 -2.76
N ALA A 138 -1.15 -3.21 -2.99
CA ALA A 138 -1.59 -1.94 -3.58
C ALA A 138 -2.97 -1.48 -3.10
N GLY A 139 -3.03 -0.25 -2.59
CA GLY A 139 -4.27 0.46 -2.25
C GLY A 139 -4.68 1.45 -3.33
N PHE A 140 -4.86 0.99 -4.57
CA PHE A 140 -5.02 1.90 -5.72
C PHE A 140 -6.29 2.77 -5.61
N PRO A 141 -6.22 4.05 -6.02
CA PRO A 141 -7.23 5.03 -5.65
C PRO A 141 -8.62 4.73 -6.23
N CYS A 142 -9.60 4.78 -5.32
CA CYS A 142 -11.00 4.56 -5.64
C CYS A 142 -11.75 5.81 -6.16
N GLN A 143 -11.12 6.98 -6.24
CA GLN A 143 -11.83 8.22 -6.59
C GLN A 143 -12.66 8.19 -7.90
N PRO A 144 -12.25 7.47 -8.97
CA PRO A 144 -13.13 7.27 -10.12
C PRO A 144 -14.26 6.23 -9.92
N PHE A 145 -14.22 5.43 -8.85
CA PHE A 145 -15.11 4.28 -8.62
C PHE A 145 -16.02 4.39 -7.36
N SER A 146 -15.73 5.31 -6.42
CA SER A 146 -16.50 5.47 -5.17
C SER A 146 -17.82 6.21 -5.38
N ILE A 147 -18.88 5.88 -4.62
CA ILE A 147 -20.19 6.58 -4.70
C ILE A 147 -20.04 8.10 -4.55
N ALA A 148 -19.26 8.55 -3.55
CA ALA A 148 -19.03 9.98 -3.31
C ALA A 148 -18.16 10.65 -4.38
N GLY A 149 -17.25 9.90 -5.01
CA GLY A 149 -16.42 10.36 -6.12
C GLY A 149 -17.21 10.47 -7.43
N VAL A 150 -17.93 9.40 -7.79
CA VAL A 150 -18.82 9.30 -8.96
C VAL A 150 -19.92 10.35 -8.89
N SER A 151 -20.60 10.49 -7.74
CA SER A 151 -21.64 11.52 -7.56
C SER A 151 -21.11 12.93 -7.80
N LYS A 152 -19.90 13.24 -7.30
CA LYS A 152 -19.25 14.54 -7.56
C LYS A 152 -18.85 14.70 -9.03
N LYS A 153 -18.29 13.68 -9.66
CA LYS A 153 -17.87 13.73 -11.08
C LYS A 153 -19.08 13.88 -12.00
N ASN A 154 -20.18 13.18 -11.74
CA ASN A 154 -21.46 13.33 -12.44
C ASN A 154 -22.03 14.74 -12.29
N ALA A 155 -22.03 15.29 -11.07
CA ALA A 155 -22.47 16.66 -10.82
C ALA A 155 -21.61 17.73 -11.53
N LEU A 156 -20.37 17.38 -11.90
CA LEU A 156 -19.44 18.25 -12.62
C LEU A 156 -19.32 17.90 -14.11
N GLY A 157 -20.11 16.96 -14.63
CA GLY A 157 -20.03 16.48 -16.02
C GLY A 157 -18.67 15.86 -16.40
N ARG A 158 -17.90 15.35 -15.43
CA ARG A 158 -16.56 14.79 -15.65
C ARG A 158 -16.61 13.28 -15.79
N PRO A 159 -15.77 12.67 -16.67
CA PRO A 159 -15.69 11.22 -16.81
C PRO A 159 -15.17 10.55 -15.52
N HIS A 160 -15.72 9.37 -15.22
CA HIS A 160 -15.35 8.53 -14.08
C HIS A 160 -14.98 7.12 -14.55
N GLY A 161 -14.64 6.21 -13.63
CA GLY A 161 -14.12 4.89 -14.00
C GLY A 161 -12.80 4.95 -14.78
N PHE A 162 -12.60 3.98 -15.68
CA PHE A 162 -11.46 3.92 -16.61
C PHE A 162 -11.41 5.07 -17.61
N ALA A 163 -12.55 5.73 -17.88
CA ALA A 163 -12.58 6.92 -18.73
C ALA A 163 -11.96 8.16 -18.08
N CYS A 164 -11.59 8.10 -16.79
CA CYS A 164 -10.88 9.17 -16.10
C CYS A 164 -9.40 9.18 -16.50
N LYS A 165 -8.99 10.12 -17.35
CA LYS A 165 -7.60 10.22 -17.86
C LYS A 165 -6.50 10.25 -16.78
N GLU A 166 -6.77 10.87 -15.64
CA GLU A 166 -5.76 11.09 -14.58
C GLU A 166 -5.67 9.95 -13.56
N GLN A 167 -6.75 9.19 -13.35
CA GLN A 167 -6.85 8.23 -12.24
C GLN A 167 -7.49 6.90 -12.62
N GLY A 168 -8.12 6.81 -13.79
CA GLY A 168 -8.74 5.59 -14.31
C GLY A 168 -7.71 4.52 -14.66
N ASN A 169 -6.50 4.92 -15.05
CA ASN A 169 -5.46 4.01 -15.54
C ASN A 169 -4.56 3.43 -14.43
N LEU A 170 -4.69 3.86 -13.19
CA LEU A 170 -3.77 3.45 -12.11
C LEU A 170 -3.86 1.95 -11.78
N PHE A 171 -5.01 1.31 -12.04
CA PHE A 171 -5.09 -0.16 -12.01
C PHE A 171 -4.21 -0.80 -13.07
N PHE A 172 -4.18 -0.27 -14.30
CA PHE A 172 -3.34 -0.81 -15.36
C PHE A 172 -1.85 -0.63 -15.04
N HIS A 173 -1.47 0.41 -14.29
CA HIS A 173 -0.09 0.52 -13.80
C HIS A 173 0.22 -0.59 -12.80
N VAL A 174 -0.69 -0.93 -11.88
CA VAL A 174 -0.52 -2.12 -11.02
C VAL A 174 -0.41 -3.39 -11.87
N ALA A 175 -1.22 -3.54 -12.92
CA ALA A 175 -1.14 -4.68 -13.82
C ALA A 175 0.22 -4.74 -14.54
N SER A 176 0.78 -3.63 -14.99
CA SER A 176 2.13 -3.56 -15.56
C SER A 176 3.21 -3.99 -14.56
N PHE A 177 3.12 -3.57 -13.30
CA PHE A 177 4.04 -4.06 -12.25
C PHE A 177 3.88 -5.56 -12.00
N LEU A 178 2.65 -6.07 -11.96
CA LEU A 178 2.37 -7.49 -11.79
C LEU A 178 2.89 -8.33 -12.96
N ASP A 179 2.80 -7.80 -14.18
CA ASP A 179 3.28 -8.48 -15.39
C ASP A 179 4.82 -8.49 -15.47
N GLU A 180 5.44 -7.35 -15.17
CA GLU A 180 6.89 -7.17 -15.26
C GLU A 180 7.64 -7.86 -14.12
N LEU A 181 7.13 -7.75 -12.88
CA LEU A 181 7.79 -8.30 -11.69
C LEU A 181 7.43 -9.76 -11.41
N ARG A 182 6.23 -10.21 -11.82
CA ARG A 182 5.71 -11.56 -11.55
C ARG A 182 5.82 -12.04 -10.10
N PRO A 183 5.39 -11.23 -9.11
CA PRO A 183 5.43 -11.66 -7.72
C PRO A 183 4.59 -12.94 -7.52
N PRO A 184 5.04 -13.90 -6.69
CA PRO A 184 4.27 -15.08 -6.33
C PRO A 184 2.84 -14.77 -5.85
N ALA A 185 2.65 -13.66 -5.15
CA ALA A 185 1.35 -13.24 -4.65
C ALA A 185 1.12 -11.73 -4.79
N PHE A 186 -0.14 -11.32 -4.73
CA PHE A 186 -0.51 -9.92 -4.56
C PHE A 186 -1.72 -9.73 -3.65
N LEU A 187 -1.83 -8.53 -3.07
CA LEU A 187 -3.02 -8.03 -2.38
C LEU A 187 -3.41 -6.66 -2.94
N LEU A 188 -4.64 -6.53 -3.45
CA LEU A 188 -5.23 -5.25 -3.83
C LEU A 188 -6.36 -4.88 -2.86
N GLU A 189 -6.37 -3.63 -2.41
CA GLU A 189 -7.46 -3.07 -1.60
C GLU A 189 -8.25 -2.02 -2.41
N ASN A 190 -9.58 -2.03 -2.24
CA ASN A 190 -10.43 -0.99 -2.79
C ASN A 190 -11.77 -0.85 -2.03
N VAL A 191 -12.66 0.06 -2.45
CA VAL A 191 -13.98 0.21 -1.83
C VAL A 191 -14.92 -0.95 -2.18
N LYS A 192 -15.84 -1.27 -1.26
CA LYS A 192 -16.86 -2.30 -1.45
C LYS A 192 -17.68 -2.17 -2.74
N ASN A 193 -17.90 -0.94 -3.22
CA ASN A 193 -18.78 -0.71 -4.39
C ASN A 193 -18.07 -0.98 -5.72
N LEU A 194 -16.78 -1.35 -5.71
CA LEU A 194 -16.05 -1.69 -6.92
C LEU A 194 -16.78 -2.80 -7.71
N GLU A 195 -17.32 -3.81 -7.03
CA GLU A 195 -18.07 -4.93 -7.63
C GLU A 195 -19.27 -4.48 -8.47
N ARG A 196 -19.92 -3.39 -8.07
CA ARG A 196 -21.14 -2.88 -8.70
C ARG A 196 -20.88 -1.65 -9.58
N HIS A 197 -19.65 -1.14 -9.59
CA HIS A 197 -19.31 0.05 -10.34
C HIS A 197 -19.47 -0.19 -11.85
N ASP A 198 -20.02 0.80 -12.56
CA ASP A 198 -20.29 0.72 -14.00
C ASP A 198 -21.05 -0.56 -14.38
N LYS A 199 -22.08 -0.90 -13.60
CA LYS A 199 -22.89 -2.12 -13.75
C LYS A 199 -22.05 -3.40 -13.71
N GLY A 200 -20.96 -3.41 -12.94
CA GLY A 200 -20.03 -4.52 -12.79
C GLY A 200 -18.95 -4.61 -13.87
N ASN A 201 -18.96 -3.73 -14.89
CA ASN A 201 -17.97 -3.74 -15.95
C ASN A 201 -16.55 -3.49 -15.41
N THR A 202 -16.39 -2.55 -14.48
CA THR A 202 -15.07 -2.24 -13.93
C THR A 202 -14.45 -3.44 -13.21
N PHE A 203 -15.24 -4.09 -12.35
CA PHE A 203 -14.77 -5.27 -11.62
C PHE A 203 -14.47 -6.42 -12.57
N ARG A 204 -15.31 -6.64 -13.59
CA ARG A 204 -15.04 -7.65 -14.64
C ARG A 204 -13.71 -7.41 -15.34
N VAL A 205 -13.42 -6.18 -15.77
CA VAL A 205 -12.15 -5.84 -16.45
C VAL A 205 -10.97 -6.13 -15.52
N ILE A 206 -11.05 -5.73 -14.24
CA ILE A 206 -10.01 -6.04 -13.25
C ILE A 206 -9.79 -7.55 -13.14
N MET A 207 -10.87 -8.32 -12.96
CA MET A 207 -10.77 -9.78 -12.82
C MET A 207 -10.25 -10.46 -14.09
N ASP A 208 -10.70 -10.02 -15.27
CA ASP A 208 -10.22 -10.54 -16.56
C ASP A 208 -8.73 -10.26 -16.74
N THR A 209 -8.26 -9.05 -16.44
CA THR A 209 -6.82 -8.73 -16.49
C THR A 209 -6.01 -9.57 -15.52
N LEU A 210 -6.44 -9.71 -14.26
CA LEU A 210 -5.68 -10.47 -13.27
C LEU A 210 -5.69 -11.99 -13.56
N THR A 211 -6.78 -12.54 -14.09
CA THR A 211 -6.96 -13.99 -14.26
C THR A 211 -6.68 -14.49 -15.68
N LYS A 212 -7.18 -13.82 -16.71
CA LYS A 212 -7.05 -14.26 -18.11
C LYS A 212 -5.77 -13.73 -18.73
N ASP A 213 -5.45 -12.46 -18.50
CA ASP A 213 -4.28 -11.83 -19.11
C ASP A 213 -3.01 -12.15 -18.32
N LEU A 214 -3.05 -12.01 -16.99
CA LEU A 214 -1.90 -12.24 -16.12
C LEU A 214 -1.82 -13.66 -15.53
N GLY A 215 -2.87 -14.46 -15.64
CA GLY A 215 -2.85 -15.88 -15.26
C GLY A 215 -2.90 -16.18 -13.75
N TYR A 216 -3.13 -15.20 -12.88
CA TYR A 216 -3.19 -15.46 -11.43
C TYR A 216 -4.47 -16.20 -11.04
N LYS A 217 -4.39 -17.04 -10.01
CA LYS A 217 -5.55 -17.53 -9.27
C LYS A 217 -5.98 -16.45 -8.31
N VAL A 218 -7.18 -15.90 -8.52
CA VAL A 218 -7.66 -14.72 -7.81
C VAL A 218 -8.93 -15.05 -7.04
N ASP A 219 -8.98 -14.62 -5.79
CA ASP A 219 -10.18 -14.65 -4.95
C ASP A 219 -10.35 -13.28 -4.26
N TYR A 220 -11.55 -12.98 -3.77
CA TYR A 220 -11.82 -11.70 -3.13
C TYR A 220 -12.90 -11.79 -2.05
N LYS A 221 -12.85 -10.85 -1.10
CA LYS A 221 -13.86 -10.73 -0.05
C LYS A 221 -14.09 -9.27 0.34
N VAL A 222 -15.35 -8.92 0.57
CA VAL A 222 -15.72 -7.66 1.21
C VAL A 222 -15.73 -7.87 2.73
N ILE A 223 -14.93 -7.08 3.44
CA ILE A 223 -14.77 -7.17 4.90
C ILE A 223 -15.15 -5.84 5.54
N ASP A 224 -16.04 -5.87 6.54
CA ASP A 224 -16.30 -4.74 7.43
C ASP A 224 -15.27 -4.73 8.57
N ALA A 225 -14.72 -3.55 8.87
CA ALA A 225 -13.82 -3.36 9.99
C ALA A 225 -14.51 -3.38 11.36
N LYS A 226 -15.84 -3.26 11.39
CA LYS A 226 -16.64 -3.33 12.62
C LYS A 226 -16.33 -4.63 13.36
N GLY A 227 -15.86 -4.54 14.60
CA GLY A 227 -15.44 -5.70 15.38
C GLY A 227 -13.97 -5.62 15.74
N PHE A 228 -13.13 -5.34 14.73
CA PHE A 228 -11.71 -5.03 14.92
C PHE A 228 -11.53 -3.64 15.53
N VAL A 229 -12.34 -2.68 15.06
CA VAL A 229 -12.39 -1.29 15.52
C VAL A 229 -13.86 -0.84 15.65
N PRO A 230 -14.15 0.22 16.43
CA PRO A 230 -15.51 0.71 16.61
C PRO A 230 -15.98 1.59 15.44
N GLN A 231 -15.87 1.08 14.21
CA GLN A 231 -16.25 1.80 13.00
C GLN A 231 -16.78 0.83 11.94
N HIS A 232 -17.88 1.20 11.29
CA HIS A 232 -18.26 0.62 10.00
C HIS A 232 -17.32 1.11 8.91
N ARG A 233 -16.61 0.20 8.25
CA ARG A 233 -15.75 0.49 7.10
C ARG A 233 -15.52 -0.78 6.30
N GLU A 234 -16.34 -0.94 5.27
CA GLU A 234 -16.24 -2.06 4.35
C GLU A 234 -15.26 -1.77 3.21
N ARG A 235 -14.42 -2.75 2.92
CA ARG A 235 -13.45 -2.76 1.81
C ARG A 235 -13.43 -4.11 1.12
N ILE A 236 -13.20 -4.10 -0.19
CA ILE A 236 -12.92 -5.31 -0.95
C ILE A 236 -11.42 -5.54 -0.91
N PHE A 237 -11.03 -6.77 -0.61
CA PHE A 237 -9.67 -7.27 -0.69
C PHE A 237 -9.62 -8.32 -1.79
N ILE A 238 -8.77 -8.11 -2.78
CA ILE A 238 -8.57 -9.01 -3.92
C ILE A 238 -7.18 -9.61 -3.75
N VAL A 239 -7.11 -10.91 -3.56
CA VAL A 239 -5.86 -11.65 -3.40
C VAL A 239 -5.59 -12.45 -4.66
N GLY A 240 -4.32 -12.52 -5.07
CA GLY A 240 -3.92 -13.35 -6.19
C GLY A 240 -2.67 -14.14 -5.88
N PHE A 241 -2.61 -15.35 -6.43
CA PHE A 241 -1.50 -16.27 -6.30
C PHE A 241 -1.11 -16.82 -7.67
N ASP A 242 0.19 -16.94 -7.93
CA ASP A 242 0.72 -17.52 -9.16
C ASP A 242 0.80 -19.04 -9.03
N GLY A 243 -0.39 -19.66 -8.95
CA GLY A 243 -0.58 -21.09 -8.67
C GLY A 243 -1.77 -21.32 -7.76
N ASP A 244 -2.18 -22.58 -7.65
CA ASP A 244 -3.18 -22.98 -6.65
C ASP A 244 -2.48 -23.27 -5.33
N THR A 245 -2.76 -22.44 -4.33
CA THR A 245 -2.18 -22.54 -2.98
C THR A 245 -3.15 -23.13 -1.96
N GLY A 246 -4.38 -23.45 -2.38
CA GLY A 246 -5.47 -23.83 -1.47
C GLY A 246 -5.96 -22.69 -0.57
N PHE A 247 -5.60 -21.42 -0.86
CA PHE A 247 -6.08 -20.26 -0.10
C PHE A 247 -7.62 -20.24 -0.06
N ASN A 248 -8.19 -20.01 1.12
CA ASN A 248 -9.62 -19.86 1.31
C ASN A 248 -9.92 -18.78 2.36
N TRP A 249 -10.85 -17.88 2.04
CA TRP A 249 -11.36 -16.85 2.95
C TRP A 249 -12.10 -17.38 4.18
N ASP A 250 -12.39 -18.68 4.27
CA ASP A 250 -12.90 -19.34 5.48
C ASP A 250 -11.89 -19.31 6.63
N ASP A 251 -10.60 -19.18 6.33
CA ASP A 251 -9.54 -19.02 7.33
C ASP A 251 -9.52 -17.63 7.98
N PHE A 252 -10.29 -16.67 7.44
CA PHE A 252 -10.41 -15.32 7.98
C PHE A 252 -11.20 -15.30 9.29
N ARG A 253 -10.57 -14.83 10.37
CA ARG A 253 -11.16 -14.79 11.71
C ARG A 253 -11.65 -13.40 12.06
N HIS A 254 -12.96 -13.23 12.02
CA HIS A 254 -13.58 -12.00 12.51
C HIS A 254 -13.74 -12.06 14.05
N PRO A 255 -13.37 -11.01 14.81
CA PRO A 255 -13.42 -11.00 16.29
C PRO A 255 -14.86 -11.04 16.89
N GLY A 256 -15.88 -11.18 16.06
CA GLY A 256 -17.29 -11.23 16.49
C GLY A 256 -17.82 -9.96 17.19
N PRO A 257 -18.99 -10.04 17.84
CA PRO A 257 -19.74 -8.90 18.39
C PRO A 257 -19.27 -8.40 19.77
N LYS A 258 -18.32 -9.07 20.45
CA LYS A 258 -17.66 -8.55 21.67
C LYS A 258 -16.61 -7.49 21.33
N ALA A 259 -16.99 -6.60 20.42
CA ALA A 259 -16.14 -5.65 19.72
C ALA A 259 -15.64 -4.52 20.61
N LYS A 260 -14.56 -3.87 20.16
CA LYS A 260 -14.19 -2.55 20.65
C LYS A 260 -15.34 -1.56 20.43
N THR A 261 -15.57 -0.66 21.38
CA THR A 261 -16.47 0.49 21.24
C THR A 261 -15.67 1.78 21.20
N LEU A 262 -16.31 2.92 20.92
CA LEU A 262 -15.61 4.20 20.88
C LEU A 262 -14.84 4.50 22.18
N LYS A 263 -15.30 4.03 23.34
CA LYS A 263 -14.60 4.17 24.62
C LYS A 263 -13.14 3.69 24.57
N ASP A 264 -12.83 2.70 23.73
CA ASP A 264 -11.51 2.06 23.65
C ASP A 264 -10.52 2.87 22.82
N ILE A 265 -10.99 3.89 22.09
CA ILE A 265 -10.15 4.76 21.27
C ILE A 265 -10.11 6.21 21.78
N LEU A 266 -11.12 6.64 22.55
CA LEU A 266 -11.24 8.03 22.99
C LEU A 266 -10.17 8.39 24.02
N GLU A 267 -9.60 9.57 23.86
CA GLU A 267 -8.73 10.17 24.86
C GLU A 267 -9.55 10.60 26.09
N PRO A 268 -8.94 10.60 27.30
CA PRO A 268 -9.55 11.24 28.44
C PRO A 268 -9.90 12.69 28.12
N GLU A 269 -11.09 13.15 28.49
CA GLU A 269 -11.58 14.50 28.16
C GLU A 269 -10.61 15.60 28.64
N SER A 270 -9.86 15.36 29.73
CA SER A 270 -8.83 16.27 30.24
C SER A 270 -7.63 16.46 29.32
N LYS A 271 -7.40 15.54 28.38
CA LYS A 271 -6.32 15.63 27.37
C LYS A 271 -6.80 16.20 26.03
N VAL A 272 -8.11 16.40 25.86
CA VAL A 272 -8.68 16.89 24.61
C VAL A 272 -8.75 18.42 24.63
N ASP A 273 -8.05 19.03 23.68
CA ASP A 273 -8.07 20.48 23.48
C ASP A 273 -9.47 20.99 23.10
N MET A 274 -9.86 22.13 23.66
CA MET A 274 -11.15 22.78 23.38
C MET A 274 -11.36 23.11 21.90
N LYS A 275 -10.30 23.25 21.08
CA LYS A 275 -10.38 23.46 19.62
C LYS A 275 -11.12 22.34 18.87
N TYR A 276 -11.26 21.15 19.48
CA TYR A 276 -11.99 20.04 18.89
C TYR A 276 -13.51 20.12 19.14
N ILE A 277 -13.95 20.92 20.11
CA ILE A 277 -15.37 21.17 20.39
C ILE A 277 -15.93 22.07 19.28
N LEU A 278 -17.10 21.71 18.74
CA LEU A 278 -17.75 22.53 17.72
C LEU A 278 -18.19 23.88 18.29
N SER A 279 -18.01 24.94 17.51
CA SER A 279 -18.60 26.24 17.81
C SER A 279 -20.12 26.19 17.69
N ASP A 280 -20.82 27.07 18.42
CA ASP A 280 -22.29 27.14 18.37
C ASP A 280 -22.80 27.33 16.94
N LYS A 281 -22.11 28.16 16.15
CA LYS A 281 -22.44 28.42 14.75
C LYS A 281 -22.35 27.15 13.90
N LEU A 282 -21.28 26.37 14.04
CA LEU A 282 -21.08 25.15 13.26
C LEU A 282 -22.05 24.05 13.70
N TRP A 283 -22.29 23.93 15.01
CA TRP A 283 -23.24 22.95 15.53
C TRP A 283 -24.67 23.24 15.05
N LEU A 284 -25.11 24.49 15.17
CA LEU A 284 -26.42 24.93 14.66
C LEU A 284 -26.55 24.70 13.15
N TYR A 285 -25.49 24.97 12.38
CA TYR A 285 -25.47 24.70 10.95
C TYR A 285 -25.70 23.20 10.64
N LEU A 286 -24.99 22.29 11.32
CA LEU A 286 -25.13 20.85 11.11
C LEU A 286 -26.53 20.34 11.52
N GLN A 287 -27.10 20.88 12.60
CA GLN A 287 -28.48 20.59 13.02
C GLN A 287 -29.50 21.01 11.96
N ASN A 288 -29.40 22.24 11.46
CA ASN A 288 -30.29 22.75 10.40
C ASN A 288 -30.13 21.97 9.09
N TYR A 289 -28.91 21.61 8.73
CA TYR A 289 -28.62 20.81 7.54
C TYR A 289 -29.26 19.42 7.62
N ALA A 290 -29.10 18.73 8.76
CA ALA A 290 -29.72 17.43 8.99
C ALA A 290 -31.27 17.52 8.97
N ALA A 291 -31.85 18.55 9.58
CA ALA A 291 -33.30 18.76 9.56
C ALA A 291 -33.84 18.99 8.14
N LYS A 292 -33.15 19.82 7.34
CA LYS A 292 -33.49 20.08 5.93
C LYS A 292 -33.48 18.79 5.10
N HIS A 293 -32.43 17.98 5.22
CA HIS A 293 -32.32 16.75 4.45
C HIS A 293 -33.33 15.69 4.88
N LYS A 294 -33.61 15.59 6.18
CA LYS A 294 -34.68 14.72 6.71
C LYS A 294 -36.05 15.13 6.16
N ALA A 295 -36.36 16.42 6.11
CA ALA A 295 -37.61 16.92 5.55
C ALA A 295 -37.76 16.60 4.05
N ALA A 296 -36.64 16.51 3.32
CA ALA A 296 -36.60 16.13 1.91
C ALA A 296 -36.57 14.59 1.68
N GLY A 297 -36.78 13.78 2.72
CA GLY A 297 -36.75 12.31 2.62
C GLY A 297 -35.34 11.70 2.45
N ASN A 298 -34.28 12.49 2.67
CA ASN A 298 -32.90 12.05 2.52
C ASN A 298 -32.25 11.72 3.87
N GLY A 299 -31.32 10.76 3.89
CA GLY A 299 -30.57 10.35 5.08
C GLY A 299 -29.29 11.16 5.38
N PHE A 300 -29.10 12.33 4.76
CA PHE A 300 -27.89 13.14 4.96
C PHE A 300 -27.93 13.95 6.26
N GLY A 301 -26.78 14.12 6.92
CA GLY A 301 -26.64 14.83 8.18
C GLY A 301 -25.34 14.47 8.89
N PHE A 302 -25.27 14.72 10.20
CA PHE A 302 -24.13 14.34 11.04
C PHE A 302 -24.34 12.98 11.73
N GLY A 303 -23.25 12.33 12.14
CA GLY A 303 -23.25 11.15 13.00
C GLY A 303 -22.89 11.53 14.43
N LEU A 304 -23.87 11.65 15.31
CA LEU A 304 -23.64 11.84 16.75
C LEU A 304 -23.53 10.48 17.43
N VAL A 305 -22.42 10.24 18.13
CA VAL A 305 -22.09 8.95 18.74
C VAL A 305 -21.60 9.12 20.18
N GLY A 306 -22.00 8.18 21.02
CA GLY A 306 -21.55 8.03 22.41
C GLY A 306 -20.45 6.98 22.57
N ARG A 307 -19.98 6.82 23.81
CA ARG A 307 -18.83 5.95 24.15
C ARG A 307 -19.05 4.46 23.84
N ASN A 308 -20.30 4.00 23.83
CA ASN A 308 -20.63 2.59 23.60
C ASN A 308 -21.00 2.28 22.15
N ASP A 309 -20.94 3.29 21.27
CA ASP A 309 -21.38 3.15 19.89
C ASP A 309 -20.26 2.69 18.94
N THR A 310 -20.68 2.30 17.74
CA THR A 310 -19.83 2.10 16.56
C THR A 310 -20.03 3.31 15.63
N ALA A 311 -18.93 3.94 15.22
CA ALA A 311 -18.98 5.09 14.33
C ALA A 311 -19.30 4.72 12.87
N ARG A 312 -19.71 5.73 12.10
CA ARG A 312 -19.71 5.67 10.63
C ARG A 312 -18.27 5.69 10.11
N THR A 313 -18.10 5.43 8.82
CA THR A 313 -16.79 5.51 8.14
C THR A 313 -16.15 6.88 8.30
N LEU A 314 -14.95 6.93 8.87
CA LEU A 314 -14.03 8.06 8.79
C LEU A 314 -13.61 8.26 7.33
N SER A 315 -14.17 9.26 6.69
CA SER A 315 -13.92 9.55 5.28
C SER A 315 -12.76 10.52 5.09
N ALA A 316 -12.18 10.56 3.89
CA ALA A 316 -11.21 11.58 3.52
C ALA A 316 -11.76 13.02 3.53
N ARG A 317 -13.08 13.22 3.71
CA ARG A 317 -13.72 14.54 3.85
C ARG A 317 -13.87 14.99 5.30
N TYR A 318 -13.58 14.12 6.26
CA TYR A 318 -13.71 14.40 7.69
C TYR A 318 -12.97 15.68 8.13
N TYR A 319 -11.87 16.03 7.44
CA TYR A 319 -11.13 17.27 7.70
C TYR A 319 -11.95 18.56 7.57
N LYS A 320 -13.09 18.54 6.86
CA LYS A 320 -13.90 19.75 6.61
C LYS A 320 -14.64 20.20 7.86
N ASP A 321 -15.47 19.34 8.42
CA ASP A 321 -16.37 19.64 9.53
C ASP A 321 -16.49 18.49 10.54
N GLY A 322 -15.93 17.32 10.24
CA GLY A 322 -16.02 16.12 11.08
C GLY A 322 -17.43 15.55 11.21
N SER A 323 -18.36 15.95 10.34
CA SER A 323 -19.79 15.65 10.49
C SER A 323 -20.09 14.16 10.50
N GLU A 324 -19.25 13.31 9.92
CA GLU A 324 -19.47 11.85 9.91
C GLU A 324 -19.40 11.23 11.31
N ILE A 325 -18.59 11.80 12.21
CA ILE A 325 -18.33 11.26 13.56
C ILE A 325 -18.14 12.41 14.56
N LEU A 326 -19.20 12.71 15.31
CA LEU A 326 -19.21 13.70 16.39
C LEU A 326 -19.43 13.01 17.73
N ILE A 327 -18.55 13.25 18.69
CA ILE A 327 -18.60 12.67 20.02
C ILE A 327 -19.56 13.49 20.89
N ASP A 328 -20.59 12.83 21.40
CA ASP A 328 -21.51 13.41 22.37
C ASP A 328 -20.79 13.70 23.70
N ARG A 329 -21.01 14.90 24.22
CA ARG A 329 -20.43 15.39 25.49
C ARG A 329 -21.48 15.54 26.60
N GLY A 330 -22.72 15.13 26.32
CA GLY A 330 -23.85 15.20 27.23
C GLY A 330 -24.70 16.45 27.02
N LYS A 331 -25.83 16.48 27.74
CA LYS A 331 -26.88 17.50 27.57
C LYS A 331 -26.33 18.92 27.76
N GLY A 332 -26.67 19.81 26.84
CA GLY A 332 -26.32 21.23 26.90
C GLY A 332 -24.87 21.55 26.50
N LYS A 333 -24.10 20.56 26.03
CA LYS A 333 -22.74 20.78 25.52
C LYS A 333 -22.69 20.50 24.02
N ASN A 334 -22.00 21.35 23.27
CA ASN A 334 -21.72 21.07 21.87
C ASN A 334 -20.86 19.81 21.75
N PRO A 335 -21.12 18.96 20.74
CA PRO A 335 -20.29 17.78 20.51
C PRO A 335 -18.92 18.20 20.00
N ARG A 336 -17.98 17.26 20.00
CA ARG A 336 -16.62 17.47 19.49
C ARG A 336 -16.28 16.52 18.37
N ARG A 337 -15.29 16.91 17.56
CA ARG A 337 -14.63 16.00 16.62
C ARG A 337 -13.69 15.06 17.39
N LEU A 338 -13.40 13.91 16.77
CA LEU A 338 -12.24 13.09 17.10
C LEU A 338 -10.92 13.88 16.93
N THR A 339 -9.95 13.66 17.81
CA THR A 339 -8.57 14.14 17.63
C THR A 339 -7.84 13.30 16.56
N PRO A 340 -6.71 13.78 15.99
CA PRO A 340 -5.88 12.95 15.12
C PRO A 340 -5.41 11.63 15.77
N ARG A 341 -5.11 11.62 17.07
CA ARG A 341 -4.74 10.40 17.80
C ARG A 341 -5.91 9.43 17.91
N GLU A 342 -7.11 9.93 18.22
CA GLU A 342 -8.32 9.10 18.25
C GLU A 342 -8.64 8.53 16.86
N CYS A 343 -8.41 9.29 15.77
CA CYS A 343 -8.50 8.79 14.39
C CYS A 343 -7.47 7.69 14.10
N ALA A 344 -6.22 7.83 14.55
CA ALA A 344 -5.20 6.80 14.40
C ALA A 344 -5.65 5.49 15.07
N ARG A 345 -6.15 5.56 16.30
CA ARG A 345 -6.71 4.42 17.04
C ARG A 345 -7.94 3.83 16.37
N LEU A 346 -8.82 4.66 15.80
CA LEU A 346 -10.01 4.22 15.05
C LEU A 346 -9.62 3.40 13.80
N MET A 347 -8.50 3.75 13.17
CA MET A 347 -7.93 3.02 12.03
C MET A 347 -7.04 1.84 12.47
N GLY A 348 -6.84 1.68 13.78
CA GLY A 348 -6.09 0.58 14.38
C GLY A 348 -4.57 0.77 14.40
N PHE A 349 -4.06 1.97 14.13
CA PHE A 349 -2.65 2.29 14.31
C PHE A 349 -2.30 2.34 15.81
N PRO A 350 -1.07 1.96 16.20
CA PRO A 350 -0.64 1.95 17.59
C PRO A 350 -0.54 3.37 18.18
N ASP A 351 -0.56 3.47 19.51
CA ASP A 351 -0.39 4.77 20.20
C ASP A 351 0.99 5.39 19.99
N SER A 352 2.00 4.59 19.65
CA SER A 352 3.33 5.04 19.23
C SER A 352 3.37 5.63 17.83
N PHE A 353 2.30 5.52 17.03
CA PHE A 353 2.29 6.03 15.66
C PHE A 353 2.45 7.55 15.64
N VAL A 354 3.50 8.05 15.01
CA VAL A 354 3.89 9.46 14.96
C VAL A 354 3.03 10.21 13.94
N ILE A 355 2.54 11.40 14.31
CA ILE A 355 1.70 12.25 13.44
C ILE A 355 2.44 13.58 13.20
N PRO A 356 3.32 13.68 12.18
CA PRO A 356 4.20 14.85 11.97
C PRO A 356 3.59 15.94 11.08
N VAL A 357 2.26 15.92 10.91
CA VAL A 357 1.50 16.80 10.01
C VAL A 357 0.36 17.49 10.75
N SER A 358 -0.23 18.53 10.14
CA SER A 358 -1.37 19.23 10.74
C SER A 358 -2.61 18.36 10.85
N ASP A 359 -3.51 18.69 11.78
CA ASP A 359 -4.80 18.01 11.99
C ASP A 359 -5.54 17.76 10.66
N THR A 360 -5.64 18.80 9.81
CA THR A 360 -6.29 18.72 8.51
C THR A 360 -5.68 17.65 7.59
N ARG A 361 -4.36 17.51 7.58
CA ARG A 361 -3.65 16.50 6.78
C ARG A 361 -3.80 15.11 7.41
N ALA A 362 -3.66 15.01 8.73
CA ALA A 362 -3.85 13.77 9.46
C ALA A 362 -5.26 13.18 9.22
N TYR A 363 -6.32 14.00 9.27
CA TYR A 363 -7.68 13.55 8.97
C TYR A 363 -7.83 12.99 7.54
N LYS A 364 -7.17 13.61 6.55
CA LYS A 364 -7.17 13.09 5.17
C LYS A 364 -6.44 11.75 5.08
N GLN A 365 -5.28 11.64 5.72
CA GLN A 365 -4.46 10.42 5.74
C GLN A 365 -5.22 9.26 6.38
N PHE A 366 -5.74 9.43 7.60
CA PHE A 366 -6.51 8.38 8.26
C PHE A 366 -7.80 8.05 7.52
N GLY A 367 -8.49 9.06 6.97
CA GLY A 367 -9.69 8.83 6.15
C GLY A 367 -9.44 8.02 4.87
N ASN A 368 -8.25 8.12 4.29
CA ASN A 368 -7.81 7.36 3.11
C ASN A 368 -7.14 6.02 3.46
N SER A 369 -6.78 5.77 4.71
CA SER A 369 -6.03 4.57 5.11
C SER A 369 -6.90 3.31 5.14
N VAL A 370 -6.27 2.16 5.01
CA VAL A 370 -6.85 0.85 5.38
C VAL A 370 -6.97 0.73 6.91
N VAL A 371 -7.79 -0.22 7.39
CA VAL A 371 -7.88 -0.51 8.83
C VAL A 371 -6.84 -1.57 9.18
N SER A 372 -5.80 -1.16 9.90
CA SER A 372 -4.62 -1.99 10.21
C SER A 372 -4.97 -3.40 10.71
N PRO A 373 -5.81 -3.61 11.74
CA PRO A 373 -6.11 -4.95 12.25
C PRO A 373 -6.88 -5.85 11.26
N VAL A 374 -7.63 -5.27 10.32
CA VAL A 374 -8.27 -6.06 9.25
C VAL A 374 -7.20 -6.59 8.30
N VAL A 375 -6.29 -5.71 7.85
CA VAL A 375 -5.21 -6.09 6.94
C VAL A 375 -4.25 -7.05 7.63
N ASN A 376 -3.99 -6.89 8.93
CA ASN A 376 -3.19 -7.82 9.70
C ASN A 376 -3.77 -9.25 9.66
N GLU A 377 -5.09 -9.38 9.78
CA GLU A 377 -5.74 -10.69 9.64
C GLU A 377 -5.66 -11.24 8.20
N VAL A 378 -5.74 -10.38 7.19
CA VAL A 378 -5.50 -10.77 5.78
C VAL A 378 -4.05 -11.24 5.58
N ALA A 379 -3.06 -10.51 6.11
CA ALA A 379 -1.65 -10.87 6.03
C ALA A 379 -1.38 -12.21 6.74
N ARG A 380 -1.99 -12.44 7.91
CA ARG A 380 -1.89 -13.71 8.66
C ARG A 380 -2.31 -14.92 7.82
N ILE A 381 -3.41 -14.80 7.07
CA ILE A 381 -3.88 -15.91 6.22
C ILE A 381 -3.06 -16.01 4.92
N MET A 382 -2.56 -14.92 4.36
CA MET A 382 -1.76 -14.96 3.13
C MET A 382 -0.33 -15.47 3.34
N ALA A 383 0.32 -15.12 4.46
CA ALA A 383 1.74 -15.38 4.68
C ALA A 383 2.17 -16.85 4.47
N PRO A 384 1.45 -17.87 4.97
CA PRO A 384 1.81 -19.27 4.71
C PRO A 384 1.83 -19.65 3.23
N HIS A 385 0.91 -19.10 2.42
CA HIS A 385 0.85 -19.36 0.98
C HIS A 385 1.96 -18.65 0.22
N ILE A 386 2.31 -17.43 0.63
CA ILE A 386 3.46 -16.69 0.08
C ILE A 386 4.74 -17.50 0.30
N LEU A 387 4.96 -18.00 1.53
CA LEU A 387 6.14 -18.78 1.87
C LEU A 387 6.20 -20.12 1.15
N ALA A 388 5.05 -20.78 0.93
CA ALA A 388 4.97 -22.00 0.14
C ALA A 388 5.40 -21.74 -1.31
N LEU A 389 4.82 -20.72 -1.96
CA LEU A 389 5.18 -20.36 -3.34
C LEU A 389 6.64 -19.91 -3.48
N LYS A 390 7.17 -19.17 -2.50
CA LYS A 390 8.57 -18.78 -2.46
C LYS A 390 9.46 -20.01 -2.45
N ARG A 391 9.21 -20.96 -1.54
CA ARG A 391 9.98 -22.22 -1.45
C ARG A 391 9.93 -23.01 -2.75
N ASP A 392 8.76 -23.09 -3.38
CA ASP A 392 8.59 -23.78 -4.66
C ASP A 392 9.37 -23.15 -5.83
N ARG A 393 9.85 -21.91 -5.69
CA ARG A 393 10.61 -21.16 -6.70
C ARG A 393 12.12 -21.11 -6.45
N ILE A 394 12.61 -21.52 -5.27
CA ILE A 394 14.02 -21.32 -4.88
C ILE A 394 15.00 -21.97 -5.87
N ASP A 395 14.60 -23.08 -6.50
CA ASP A 395 15.43 -23.84 -7.44
C ASP A 395 14.82 -23.91 -8.86
N LYS A 396 13.96 -22.95 -9.22
CA LYS A 396 13.33 -22.92 -10.54
C LYS A 396 13.74 -21.71 -11.36
N TYR A 397 13.83 -21.93 -12.66
CA TYR A 397 13.99 -20.89 -13.66
C TYR A 397 12.62 -20.63 -14.31
N GLU A 398 12.32 -19.36 -14.54
CA GLU A 398 11.19 -18.96 -15.37
C GLU A 398 11.69 -18.77 -16.81
N VAL A 399 11.04 -19.44 -17.75
CA VAL A 399 11.31 -19.32 -19.18
C VAL A 399 10.18 -18.53 -19.81
N VAL A 400 10.52 -17.39 -20.38
CA VAL A 400 9.61 -16.51 -21.10
C VAL A 400 9.83 -16.68 -22.59
N LEU A 401 8.79 -17.12 -23.28
CA LEU A 401 8.78 -17.40 -24.71
C LEU A 401 7.86 -16.41 -25.41
N CYS A 402 8.44 -15.60 -26.30
CA CYS A 402 7.70 -14.75 -27.22
C CYS A 402 8.40 -14.68 -28.58
N SER A 403 7.63 -14.45 -29.64
CA SER A 403 8.15 -14.17 -30.98
C SER A 403 7.74 -12.76 -31.38
N THR A 404 8.72 -11.90 -31.59
CA THR A 404 8.60 -10.82 -32.57
C THR A 404 9.02 -11.42 -33.91
N GLY A 405 8.26 -11.20 -34.99
CA GLY A 405 8.63 -11.72 -36.31
C GLY A 405 10.07 -11.34 -36.69
N ASN A 406 10.68 -12.10 -37.60
CA ASN A 406 12.07 -11.88 -38.01
C ASN A 406 12.24 -10.57 -38.83
N PRO A 407 12.88 -9.52 -38.27
CA PRO A 407 13.03 -8.24 -38.96
C PRO A 407 13.94 -8.36 -40.20
N ASP A 408 14.93 -9.26 -40.15
CA ASP A 408 15.88 -9.49 -41.25
C ASP A 408 15.19 -10.05 -42.51
N TYR A 409 13.98 -10.60 -42.37
CA TYR A 409 13.15 -11.08 -43.47
C TYR A 409 11.85 -10.29 -43.63
N GLY A 410 11.76 -9.09 -43.04
CA GLY A 410 10.57 -8.23 -43.13
C GLY A 410 9.31 -8.81 -42.46
N GLN A 411 9.46 -9.79 -41.57
CA GLN A 411 8.36 -10.37 -40.82
C GLN A 411 8.16 -9.54 -39.55
N THR A 412 7.13 -8.70 -39.51
CA THR A 412 6.84 -7.84 -38.34
C THR A 412 5.68 -8.35 -37.48
N THR A 413 4.98 -9.37 -37.95
CA THR A 413 3.80 -9.95 -37.27
C THR A 413 4.22 -11.02 -36.26
N PRO A 414 3.72 -11.00 -35.01
CA PRO A 414 3.95 -12.07 -34.03
C PRO A 414 3.48 -13.42 -34.57
N GLN A 415 4.33 -14.44 -34.53
CA GLN A 415 4.01 -15.78 -35.04
C GLN A 415 3.62 -16.78 -33.95
N SER A 416 3.74 -16.41 -32.67
CA SER A 416 3.45 -17.29 -31.55
C SER A 416 2.84 -16.52 -30.36
N PRO A 417 1.89 -17.10 -29.61
CA PRO A 417 1.33 -16.51 -28.41
C PRO A 417 2.36 -16.55 -27.27
N TYR A 418 2.39 -15.49 -26.47
CA TYR A 418 3.24 -15.42 -25.30
C TYR A 418 3.05 -16.63 -24.37
N SER A 419 4.14 -17.26 -23.93
CA SER A 419 4.13 -18.44 -23.07
C SER A 419 5.18 -18.34 -21.96
N ARG A 420 4.80 -18.69 -20.73
CA ARG A 420 5.70 -18.78 -19.57
C ARG A 420 5.74 -20.21 -19.04
N ARG A 421 6.91 -20.72 -18.69
CA ARG A 421 7.06 -22.02 -18.04
C ARG A 421 8.12 -21.98 -16.94
N TRP A 422 7.82 -22.62 -15.83
CA TRP A 422 8.78 -22.87 -14.76
C TRP A 422 9.49 -24.20 -15.03
N VAL A 423 10.81 -24.19 -14.92
CA VAL A 423 11.67 -25.36 -15.11
C VAL A 423 12.62 -25.50 -13.93
N THR A 424 13.10 -26.71 -13.71
CA THR A 424 13.99 -27.03 -12.58
C THR A 424 15.47 -27.00 -12.96
N SER A 425 15.79 -26.87 -14.24
CA SER A 425 17.18 -26.77 -14.70
C SER A 425 17.31 -25.93 -15.98
N PRO A 426 18.50 -25.35 -16.23
CA PRO A 426 18.78 -24.66 -17.50
C PRO A 426 18.61 -25.56 -18.74
N GLU A 427 18.87 -26.86 -18.62
CA GLU A 427 18.70 -27.82 -19.73
C GLU A 427 17.22 -28.00 -20.09
N GLU A 428 16.35 -28.08 -19.09
CA GLU A 428 14.90 -28.10 -19.28
C GLU A 428 14.42 -26.76 -19.89
N ALA A 429 15.03 -25.64 -19.50
CA ALA A 429 14.76 -24.34 -20.12
C ALA A 429 15.04 -24.35 -21.63
N VAL A 430 16.21 -24.87 -22.02
CA VAL A 430 16.63 -25.00 -23.42
C VAL A 430 15.69 -25.92 -24.19
N ASP A 431 15.31 -27.06 -23.60
CA ASP A 431 14.42 -28.02 -24.26
C ASP A 431 13.03 -27.42 -24.54
N ILE A 432 12.47 -26.69 -23.57
CA ILE A 432 11.19 -25.98 -23.74
C ILE A 432 11.29 -24.91 -24.82
N CYS A 433 12.36 -24.11 -24.82
CA CYS A 433 12.61 -23.14 -25.88
C CYS A 433 12.66 -23.82 -27.25
N ARG A 434 13.45 -24.90 -27.39
CA ARG A 434 13.60 -25.64 -28.65
C ARG A 434 12.26 -26.19 -29.16
N LYS A 435 11.45 -26.80 -28.30
CA LYS A 435 10.12 -27.32 -28.66
C LYS A 435 9.17 -26.22 -29.09
N TYR A 436 9.21 -25.06 -28.43
CA TYR A 436 8.37 -23.92 -28.77
C TYR A 436 8.73 -23.33 -30.15
N ILE A 437 10.03 -23.17 -30.38
CA ILE A 437 10.65 -22.78 -31.65
C ILE A 437 10.20 -23.71 -32.77
N GLU A 438 10.34 -25.03 -32.60
CA GLU A 438 9.90 -26.03 -33.58
C GLU A 438 8.39 -25.97 -33.83
N HIS A 439 7.59 -25.85 -32.77
CA HIS A 439 6.12 -25.84 -32.88
C HIS A 439 5.59 -24.66 -33.69
N TRP A 440 6.17 -23.48 -33.51
CA TRP A 440 5.74 -22.26 -34.21
C TRP A 440 6.54 -21.93 -35.48
N ASN A 441 7.54 -22.75 -35.82
CA ASN A 441 8.34 -22.63 -37.04
C ASN A 441 8.94 -21.22 -37.28
N LEU A 442 9.47 -20.58 -36.24
CA LEU A 442 10.00 -19.21 -36.27
C LEU A 442 11.40 -19.05 -36.95
N GLY A 443 11.95 -20.10 -37.58
CA GLY A 443 13.15 -20.08 -38.46
C GLY A 443 14.54 -19.97 -37.80
N SER A 444 15.60 -20.53 -38.42
CA SER A 444 16.95 -20.60 -37.85
C SER A 444 17.81 -19.33 -38.08
N GLY A 445 18.11 -18.55 -37.03
CA GLY A 445 19.03 -17.39 -37.08
C GLY A 445 19.67 -17.05 -35.73
N ASN A 446 20.76 -16.26 -35.74
CA ASN A 446 21.43 -15.72 -34.55
C ASN A 446 20.70 -14.45 -34.08
N TRP A 447 19.48 -14.60 -33.57
CA TRP A 447 18.71 -13.45 -33.07
C TRP A 447 18.80 -13.38 -31.53
N CYS A 448 19.12 -12.20 -31.01
CA CYS A 448 19.24 -11.89 -29.58
C CYS A 448 18.22 -10.81 -29.18
N GLY A 449 16.93 -10.96 -29.51
CA GLY A 449 15.87 -10.11 -28.96
C GLY A 449 15.06 -10.84 -27.89
N GLU A 450 13.82 -10.41 -27.63
CA GLU A 450 13.05 -10.80 -26.44
C GLU A 450 12.66 -12.30 -26.31
N SER A 451 13.01 -13.11 -27.31
CA SER A 451 12.70 -14.53 -27.39
C SER A 451 13.59 -15.35 -26.45
N GLY A 452 12.98 -16.13 -25.54
CA GLY A 452 13.70 -17.14 -24.75
C GLY A 452 14.47 -16.56 -23.56
N LYS A 453 13.86 -15.66 -22.79
CA LYS A 453 14.46 -15.15 -21.56
C LYS A 453 14.39 -16.22 -20.46
N VAL A 454 15.52 -16.50 -19.81
CA VAL A 454 15.59 -17.34 -18.62
C VAL A 454 15.79 -16.43 -17.43
N MET A 455 14.80 -16.42 -16.54
CA MET A 455 14.79 -15.59 -15.35
C MET A 455 15.00 -16.48 -14.11
N GLN A 456 15.74 -15.97 -13.13
CA GLN A 456 15.83 -16.56 -11.80
C GLN A 456 15.56 -15.46 -10.78
N TYR A 457 14.58 -15.66 -9.90
CA TYR A 457 14.12 -14.62 -8.96
C TYR A 457 13.76 -13.28 -9.64
N GLY A 458 13.23 -13.36 -10.87
CA GLY A 458 12.90 -12.21 -11.70
C GLY A 458 14.09 -11.47 -12.30
N ALA A 459 15.33 -11.93 -12.10
CA ALA A 459 16.51 -11.41 -12.78
C ALA A 459 16.77 -12.22 -14.06
N LEU A 460 17.05 -11.55 -15.18
CA LEU A 460 17.45 -12.21 -16.42
C LEU A 460 18.84 -12.82 -16.22
N VAL A 461 18.94 -14.14 -16.18
CA VAL A 461 20.20 -14.87 -15.98
C VAL A 461 20.78 -15.41 -17.28
N ALA A 462 19.91 -15.66 -18.27
CA ALA A 462 20.34 -16.05 -19.61
C ALA A 462 19.28 -15.71 -20.66
N MET A 463 19.72 -15.64 -21.92
CA MET A 463 18.85 -15.64 -23.09
C MET A 463 19.09 -16.93 -23.87
N ILE A 464 18.05 -17.47 -24.49
CA ILE A 464 18.12 -18.67 -25.33
C ILE A 464 17.86 -18.23 -26.76
N SER A 465 18.89 -18.30 -27.59
CA SER A 465 18.77 -18.03 -29.01
C SER A 465 17.94 -19.10 -29.71
N TYR A 466 17.48 -18.78 -30.93
CA TYR A 466 16.61 -19.68 -31.69
C TYR A 466 17.25 -21.04 -32.06
N ASN A 467 18.58 -21.10 -32.17
CA ASN A 467 19.30 -22.37 -32.36
C ASN A 467 19.55 -23.13 -31.03
N GLY A 468 18.91 -22.73 -29.94
CA GLY A 468 18.98 -23.37 -28.63
C GLY A 468 20.29 -23.11 -27.88
N ARG A 469 21.05 -22.06 -28.22
CA ARG A 469 22.24 -21.67 -27.45
C ARG A 469 21.82 -20.80 -26.27
N ILE A 470 22.34 -21.16 -25.09
CA ILE A 470 22.26 -20.30 -23.91
C ILE A 470 23.34 -19.22 -24.05
N LEU A 471 22.90 -17.97 -24.09
CA LEU A 471 23.75 -16.78 -23.98
C LEU A 471 23.61 -16.28 -22.55
N PRO A 472 24.60 -16.47 -21.68
CA PRO A 472 24.58 -15.85 -20.35
C PRO A 472 24.52 -14.33 -20.53
N VAL A 473 23.74 -13.65 -19.68
CA VAL A 473 23.79 -12.19 -19.64
C VAL A 473 25.13 -11.83 -18.99
N GLU A 474 25.98 -11.07 -19.70
CA GLU A 474 27.18 -10.51 -19.05
C GLU A 474 26.70 -9.66 -17.87
N THR A 475 27.01 -10.08 -16.65
CA THR A 475 26.87 -9.24 -15.46
C THR A 475 27.57 -7.91 -15.75
N PRO A 476 26.96 -6.74 -15.49
CA PRO A 476 27.72 -5.51 -15.43
C PRO A 476 28.82 -5.75 -14.39
N THR A 477 30.07 -5.81 -14.83
CA THR A 477 31.20 -5.79 -13.94
C THR A 477 31.08 -4.52 -13.12
N LEU A 478 30.70 -4.64 -11.84
CA LEU A 478 31.03 -3.63 -10.85
C LEU A 478 32.53 -3.41 -10.99
N GLY A 479 32.90 -2.26 -11.53
CA GLY A 479 34.28 -1.96 -11.89
C GLY A 479 35.18 -2.19 -10.70
N ALA A 480 36.00 -3.23 -10.77
CA ALA A 480 37.29 -3.25 -10.12
C ALA A 480 38.16 -2.23 -10.87
N ASN A 481 37.97 -0.95 -10.57
CA ASN A 481 38.96 0.07 -10.88
C ASN A 481 39.94 0.13 -9.72
N GLY A 482 41.21 -0.11 -10.05
CA GLY A 482 42.35 0.11 -9.15
C GLY A 482 42.74 1.55 -9.02
#